data_AF-A0AAD2AIG6-F1
#
_entry.id   AF-A0AAD2AIG6-F1
#
_cell.length_a   1.000
_cell.length_b   1.000
_cell.length_c   1.000
_cell.angle_alpha   90.00
_cell.angle_beta   90.00
_cell.angle_gamma   90.00
#
_symmetry.space_group_name_H-M   'P 1'
#
loop_
_entity.id
_entity.type
_entity.pdbx_description
1 polymer ?
#
loop_
_entity_poly.entity_id
_entity_poly.type
_entity_poly.pdbx_seq_one_letter_code
_entity_poly.pdbx_strand_id
1 'polypeptide(L)'
;MQCRALSNPKIEVLWNSKVTEAYEERSLGGLKENNMMSGEVTDFNVYEFFFAIGHELATKFLDGQLEVDSDGYVIMRSALAWLGDRNECAVNDEIQVKLPTTMRKSVSSWCL
;
A
#
# COMPACT_ATOMS: atom_id res chain seq x y z
N MET A 1 -20.26 4.13 -1.18
CA MET A 1 -19.92 3.81 0.22
C MET A 1 -19.90 5.03 1.15
N GLN A 2 -19.46 6.21 0.68
CA GLN A 2 -19.38 7.45 1.48
C GLN A 2 -20.68 7.81 2.24
N CYS A 3 -21.85 7.63 1.64
CA CYS A 3 -23.13 7.95 2.27
C CYS A 3 -23.35 7.24 3.62
N ARG A 4 -22.79 6.02 3.79
CA ARG A 4 -22.89 5.26 5.04
C ARG A 4 -22.09 5.87 6.19
N ALA A 5 -20.93 6.46 5.88
CA ALA A 5 -20.10 7.13 6.88
C ALA A 5 -20.75 8.44 7.32
N LEU A 6 -21.25 9.23 6.35
CA LEU A 6 -21.91 10.51 6.61
C LEU A 6 -23.25 10.36 7.35
N SER A 7 -23.94 9.22 7.20
CA SER A 7 -25.22 8.99 7.89
C SER A 7 -25.06 8.52 9.34
N ASN A 8 -23.84 8.29 9.84
CA ASN A 8 -23.64 7.74 11.18
C ASN A 8 -23.54 8.87 12.21
N PRO A 9 -24.43 8.91 13.23
CA PRO A 9 -24.43 9.98 14.24
C PRO A 9 -23.20 10.00 15.15
N LYS A 10 -22.38 8.94 15.14
CA LYS A 10 -21.12 8.88 15.91
C LYS A 10 -19.91 9.43 15.16
N ILE A 11 -20.07 9.75 13.87
CA ILE A 11 -18.99 10.21 13.01
C ILE A 11 -19.22 11.68 12.71
N GLU A 12 -18.26 12.51 13.08
CA GLU A 12 -18.18 13.90 12.66
C GLU A 12 -17.08 14.02 11.61
N VAL A 13 -17.39 14.67 10.49
CA VAL A 13 -16.43 14.88 9.41
C VAL A 13 -16.00 16.35 9.39
N LEU A 14 -14.74 16.58 9.73
CA LEU A 14 -14.10 17.89 9.67
C LEU A 14 -13.46 18.07 8.29
N TRP A 15 -14.02 19.00 7.52
CA TRP A 15 -13.52 19.34 6.18
C TRP A 15 -12.51 20.48 6.25
N ASN A 16 -11.56 20.50 5.30
CA ASN A 16 -10.49 21.51 5.23
C ASN A 16 -9.60 21.57 6.48
N SER A 17 -9.54 20.46 7.20
CA SER A 17 -8.86 20.36 8.48
C SER A 17 -7.49 19.70 8.33
N LYS A 18 -6.48 20.29 8.96
CA LYS A 18 -5.11 19.74 8.98
C LYS A 18 -4.63 19.57 10.42
N VAL A 19 -4.26 18.35 10.77
CA VAL A 19 -3.58 18.08 12.05
C VAL A 19 -2.18 18.72 12.02
N THR A 20 -1.90 19.57 12.99
CA THR A 20 -0.65 20.32 13.10
C THR A 20 0.27 19.72 14.15
N GLU A 21 -0.28 19.27 15.27
CA GLU A 21 0.49 18.75 16.40
C GLU A 21 -0.27 17.61 17.08
N ALA A 22 0.46 16.61 17.56
CA ALA A 22 -0.03 15.55 18.43
C ALA A 22 0.78 15.60 19.72
N TYR A 23 0.11 15.70 20.87
CA TYR A 23 0.77 15.75 22.17
C TYR A 23 0.52 14.48 22.97
N GLU A 24 1.52 14.11 23.77
CA GLU A 24 1.55 12.89 24.55
C GLU A 24 1.61 13.23 26.05
N GLU A 25 0.90 12.45 26.87
CA GLU A 25 0.99 12.54 28.32
C GLU A 25 1.51 11.22 28.92
N ARG A 26 0.70 10.15 28.82
CA ARG A 26 1.11 8.74 29.05
C ARG A 26 0.83 7.83 27.85
N SER A 27 -0.16 8.24 27.06
CA SER A 27 -0.54 7.80 25.72
C SER A 27 -0.87 9.07 24.92
N LEU A 28 -1.43 8.95 23.71
CA LEU A 28 -1.94 10.11 22.97
C LEU A 28 -2.89 10.93 23.87
N GLY A 29 -2.50 12.17 24.18
CA GLY A 29 -3.24 13.08 25.04
C GLY A 29 -4.18 14.00 24.25
N GLY A 30 -3.92 14.17 22.95
CA GLY A 30 -4.80 14.88 22.04
C GLY A 30 -4.07 15.41 20.80
N LEU A 31 -4.81 16.16 20.00
CA LEU A 31 -4.39 16.68 18.71
C LEU A 31 -4.78 18.14 18.57
N LYS A 32 -3.90 18.94 17.98
CA LYS A 32 -4.25 20.27 17.48
C LYS A 32 -4.53 20.20 16.00
N GLU A 33 -5.72 20.65 15.64
CA GLU A 33 -6.18 20.76 14.27
C GLU A 33 -6.22 22.23 13.86
N ASN A 34 -5.86 22.51 12.62
CA ASN A 34 -5.91 23.84 12.03
C ASN A 34 -6.83 23.80 10.82
N ASN A 35 -7.89 24.61 10.87
CA ASN A 35 -8.84 24.75 9.80
C ASN A 35 -8.25 25.66 8.71
N MET A 36 -8.02 25.13 7.52
CA MET A 36 -7.40 25.86 6.41
C MET A 36 -8.25 27.00 5.86
N MET A 37 -9.56 27.02 6.14
CA MET A 37 -10.47 28.08 5.66
C MET A 37 -10.55 29.26 6.63
N SER A 38 -10.64 29.01 7.94
CA SER A 38 -10.73 30.07 8.96
C SER A 38 -9.38 30.44 9.58
N GLY A 39 -8.40 29.55 9.53
CA GLY A 39 -7.12 29.66 10.23
C GLY A 39 -7.22 29.43 11.74
N GLU A 40 -8.37 28.98 12.23
CA GLU A 40 -8.57 28.69 13.65
C GLU A 40 -7.89 27.37 14.02
N VAL A 41 -7.21 27.37 15.17
CA VAL A 41 -6.59 26.19 15.75
C VAL A 41 -7.48 25.68 16.88
N THR A 42 -7.93 24.44 16.76
CA THR A 42 -8.78 23.77 17.75
C THR A 42 -8.03 22.64 18.42
N ASP A 43 -8.28 22.46 19.72
CA ASP A 43 -7.65 21.42 20.53
C ASP A 43 -8.64 20.29 20.79
N PHE A 44 -8.26 19.07 20.42
CA PHE A 44 -9.09 17.88 20.55
C PHE A 44 -8.44 16.90 21.52
N ASN A 45 -9.13 16.65 22.64
CA ASN A 45 -8.76 15.58 23.56
C ASN A 45 -9.20 14.22 22.98
N VAL A 46 -8.25 13.47 22.44
CA VAL A 46 -8.46 12.15 21.83
C VAL A 46 -7.47 11.14 22.37
N TYR A 47 -7.97 9.93 22.59
CA TYR A 47 -7.17 8.82 23.13
C TYR A 47 -6.44 8.02 22.05
N GLU A 48 -6.99 7.96 20.85
CA GLU A 48 -6.46 7.18 19.73
C GLU A 48 -6.57 7.96 18.42
N PHE A 49 -5.57 7.80 17.55
CA PHE A 49 -5.51 8.45 16.25
C PHE A 49 -5.01 7.47 15.19
N PHE A 50 -5.68 7.45 14.04
CA PHE A 50 -5.43 6.51 12.95
C PHE A 50 -5.14 7.26 11.65
N PHE A 51 -4.04 6.88 10.98
CA PHE A 51 -3.72 7.38 9.65
C PHE A 51 -4.36 6.50 8.57
N ALA A 52 -5.15 7.10 7.68
CA ALA A 52 -5.84 6.42 6.59
C ALA A 52 -5.58 7.12 5.23
N ILE A 53 -4.34 7.53 4.99
CA ILE A 53 -3.91 8.24 3.75
C ILE A 53 -3.41 7.30 2.64
N GLY A 54 -3.46 5.99 2.85
CA GLY A 54 -2.93 4.98 1.94
C GLY A 54 -1.56 4.43 2.38
N HIS A 55 -1.01 3.54 1.57
CA HIS A 55 0.28 2.88 1.83
C HIS A 55 1.27 3.19 0.72
N GLU A 56 2.52 3.46 1.10
CA GLU A 56 3.62 3.43 0.13
C GLU A 56 4.03 1.98 -0.11
N LEU A 57 3.95 1.54 -1.37
CA LEU A 57 4.28 0.16 -1.74
C LEU A 57 5.79 0.00 -1.91
N ALA A 58 6.32 -1.05 -1.32
CA ALA A 58 7.73 -1.42 -1.42
C ALA A 58 8.08 -2.08 -2.78
N THR A 59 7.55 -1.59 -3.90
CA THR A 59 7.82 -2.17 -5.23
C THR A 59 9.06 -1.59 -5.91
N LYS A 60 9.74 -0.62 -5.27
CA LYS A 60 10.95 0.04 -5.79
C LYS A 60 12.13 -0.92 -6.02
N PHE A 61 12.26 -1.99 -5.25
CA PHE A 61 13.36 -2.96 -5.41
C PHE A 61 13.20 -3.85 -6.66
N LEU A 62 12.01 -3.89 -7.25
CA LEU A 62 11.73 -4.75 -8.40
C LEU A 62 12.33 -4.21 -9.70
N ASP A 63 12.82 -2.96 -9.71
CA ASP A 63 13.61 -2.35 -10.81
C ASP A 63 13.05 -2.63 -12.22
N GLY A 64 11.71 -2.54 -12.36
CA GLY A 64 11.01 -2.78 -13.63
C GLY A 64 10.94 -4.24 -14.09
N GLN A 65 11.34 -5.21 -13.27
CA GLN A 65 11.21 -6.65 -13.59
C GLN A 65 9.75 -7.12 -13.65
N LEU A 66 8.84 -6.41 -12.98
CA LEU A 66 7.40 -6.70 -12.97
C LEU A 66 6.61 -5.47 -13.41
N GLU A 67 5.55 -5.72 -14.17
CA GLU A 67 4.57 -4.70 -14.55
C GLU A 67 3.88 -4.18 -13.28
N VAL A 68 3.97 -2.87 -13.05
CA VAL A 68 3.34 -2.17 -11.93
C VAL A 68 2.33 -1.16 -12.46
N ASP A 69 1.22 -0.98 -11.73
CA ASP A 69 0.22 0.03 -12.02
C ASP A 69 0.69 1.43 -11.56
N SER A 70 -0.05 2.47 -11.95
CA SER A 70 0.12 3.87 -11.56
C SER A 70 0.18 4.10 -10.05
N ASP A 71 -0.56 3.30 -9.27
CA ASP A 71 -0.53 3.33 -7.80
C ASP A 71 0.63 2.49 -7.20
N GLY A 72 1.48 1.89 -8.03
CA GLY A 72 2.65 1.11 -7.61
C GLY A 72 2.37 -0.35 -7.25
N TYR A 73 1.14 -0.84 -7.45
CA TYR A 73 0.76 -2.24 -7.23
C TYR A 73 1.30 -3.14 -8.35
N VAL A 74 1.74 -4.34 -8.00
CA VAL A 74 2.14 -5.36 -8.99
C VAL A 74 0.91 -5.87 -9.73
N ILE A 75 0.93 -5.79 -11.05
CA ILE A 75 -0.14 -6.30 -11.90
C ILE A 75 -0.04 -7.81 -11.94
N MET A 76 -0.97 -8.48 -11.28
CA MET A 76 -1.11 -9.93 -11.41
C MET A 76 -1.99 -10.25 -12.62
N ARG A 77 -1.45 -10.98 -13.60
CA ARG A 77 -2.30 -11.64 -14.60
C ARG A 77 -3.12 -12.71 -13.88
N SER A 78 -4.44 -12.53 -13.87
CA SER A 78 -5.36 -13.47 -13.25
C SER A 78 -5.18 -14.87 -13.86
N ALA A 79 -5.35 -15.92 -13.06
CA ALA A 79 -5.19 -17.30 -13.50
C ALA A 79 -6.07 -17.66 -14.71
N LEU A 80 -7.18 -16.95 -14.92
CA LEU A 80 -8.08 -17.12 -16.07
C LEU A 80 -7.52 -16.51 -17.37
N ALA A 81 -6.64 -15.51 -17.30
CA ALA A 81 -5.99 -14.93 -18.48
C ALA A 81 -4.94 -15.88 -19.10
N TRP A 82 -4.46 -16.87 -18.35
CA TRP A 82 -3.53 -17.89 -18.85
C TRP A 82 -4.21 -19.00 -19.67
N LEU A 83 -5.53 -19.19 -19.51
CA LEU A 83 -6.29 -20.23 -20.22
C LEU A 83 -6.78 -19.77 -21.61
N GLY A 84 -6.56 -18.51 -21.97
CA GLY A 84 -7.13 -17.90 -23.16
C GLY A 84 -6.31 -18.01 -24.44
N ASP A 85 -5.02 -18.40 -24.39
CA ASP A 85 -4.17 -18.25 -25.58
C ASP A 85 -3.14 -19.36 -25.86
N ARG A 86 -3.10 -20.47 -25.12
CA ARG A 86 -2.24 -21.61 -25.50
C ARG A 86 -2.87 -22.96 -25.20
N ASN A 87 -3.02 -23.77 -26.25
CA ASN A 87 -3.19 -25.23 -26.23
C ASN A 87 -1.96 -25.96 -25.66
N GLU A 88 -1.34 -25.46 -24.60
CA GLU A 88 -0.20 -26.09 -23.95
C GLU A 88 -0.27 -25.85 -22.45
N CYS A 89 -0.86 -26.82 -21.76
CA CYS A 89 -0.78 -26.96 -20.32
C CYS A 89 0.66 -27.34 -19.96
N ALA A 90 1.45 -26.38 -19.48
CA ALA A 90 2.68 -26.67 -18.76
C ALA A 90 2.50 -26.25 -17.30
N VAL A 91 2.10 -27.23 -16.47
CA VAL A 91 2.31 -27.17 -15.03
C VAL A 91 3.81 -27.29 -14.83
N ASN A 92 4.48 -26.21 -14.43
CA ASN A 92 5.79 -26.28 -13.79
C ASN A 92 5.89 -25.16 -12.74
N ASP A 93 6.22 -25.58 -11.53
CA ASP A 93 6.25 -24.84 -10.27
C ASP A 93 7.48 -23.92 -10.14
N GLU A 94 7.81 -23.18 -11.20
CA GLU A 94 8.96 -22.28 -11.18
C GLU A 94 8.57 -20.90 -11.71
N ILE A 95 8.51 -19.93 -10.80
CA ILE A 95 8.61 -18.51 -11.15
C ILE A 95 10.01 -18.33 -11.75
N GLN A 96 10.09 -18.39 -13.08
CA GLN A 96 11.33 -18.17 -13.82
C GLN A 96 11.70 -16.68 -13.75
N VAL A 97 12.40 -16.29 -12.69
CA VAL A 97 13.15 -15.03 -12.62
C VAL A 97 14.28 -15.16 -13.64
N LYS A 98 14.12 -14.50 -14.79
CA LYS A 98 15.09 -14.53 -15.88
C LYS A 98 16.31 -13.70 -15.50
N LEU A 99 17.24 -14.29 -14.76
CA LEU A 99 18.52 -13.67 -14.43
C LEU A 99 19.31 -13.39 -15.74
N PRO A 100 19.94 -12.21 -15.87
CA PRO A 100 20.76 -11.88 -17.04
C PRO A 100 21.94 -12.83 -17.17
N THR A 101 22.23 -13.22 -18.41
CA THR A 101 23.10 -14.33 -18.85
C THR A 101 24.58 -14.20 -18.50
N THR A 102 24.98 -13.24 -17.67
CA THR A 102 26.38 -12.95 -17.31
C THR A 102 26.88 -13.72 -16.08
N MET A 103 26.02 -14.36 -15.29
CA MET A 103 26.42 -15.28 -14.20
C MET A 103 26.15 -16.74 -14.58
N ARG A 104 26.86 -17.25 -15.60
CA ARG A 104 26.90 -18.69 -15.90
C ARG A 104 28.34 -19.18 -15.85
N LYS A 105 28.96 -19.16 -14.67
CA LYS A 105 30.14 -19.97 -14.39
C LYS A 105 30.09 -20.51 -12.97
N SER A 106 30.28 -21.83 -12.88
CA SER A 106 30.67 -22.59 -11.70
C SER A 106 29.59 -22.88 -10.65
N VAL A 107 28.76 -23.88 -10.91
CA VAL A 107 28.56 -24.96 -9.91
C VAL A 107 28.39 -26.27 -10.69
N SER A 108 29.51 -26.92 -11.01
CA SER A 108 29.53 -28.34 -11.35
C SER A 108 29.90 -29.11 -10.09
N SER A 109 29.20 -30.21 -9.87
CA SER A 109 29.39 -31.19 -8.80
C SER A 109 28.53 -30.91 -7.56
N TRP A 110 27.44 -31.67 -7.44
CA TRP A 110 27.22 -32.66 -6.38
C TRP A 110 25.77 -33.15 -6.51
N CYS A 111 25.61 -34.32 -7.12
CA CYS A 111 24.41 -35.14 -7.01
C CYS A 111 24.91 -36.54 -6.64
N LEU A 112 24.75 -36.88 -5.37
CA LEU A 112 24.73 -38.24 -4.82
C LEU A 112 23.40 -38.36 -4.08
#